data_AF-A0A7G9SAU7-F1
#
_entry.id   AF-A0A7G9SAU7-F1
#
_cell.length_a   1.000
_cell.length_b   1.000
_cell.length_c   1.000
_cell.angle_alpha   90.00
_cell.angle_beta   90.00
_cell.angle_gamma   90.00
#
_symmetry.space_group_name_H-M   'P 1'
#
loop_
_entity.id
_entity.type
_entity.pdbx_description
1 polymer ?
#
loop_
_entity_poly.entity_id
_entity_poly.type
_entity_poly.pdbx_seq_one_letter_code
_entity_poly.pdbx_strand_id
1 'polypeptide(L)'
;MAHQTSRFARWLIGGTITACAITGPALAAPLSTLPISTRTSFRLGDAGVLCTAQSKPTDARLTGMFDRGYLLTCRDAASPVGSLIAVRRGINLLSEPSALPMATLDCKPSTATLEGVGAVQAARCHDKTNSLDYVRYSLTKRHTSYMVEGLAGYDPALRLALASVVLDRAQPGVIQVATTEVSDPAAFARTQAGSLDTAGARQEAYARGNGSRFAESAQFFEDIANREGDDAATLAEAYANQGLQQSNLGNFSAALRLLARAEASAPQGDGVSQRLIRNYRAINALNQRDTDGALEELNRKVADVMAEEGESQLRRGLISIPMAQLINRASNSTQQVAQLGSGLTQLERAAVLDAQATALTGIAFRLQGKLSDAAARLDRARRDLASVRDGRVLSTSWLQSEIGVERALVDEAAGNPAAAMASFDSAIATMGASFPKARRCCRPRRARQAI
;
A
#
# COMPACT_ATOMS: atom_id res chain seq x y z
N MET A 1 73.88 -31.38 19.70
CA MET A 1 74.04 -31.21 21.16
C MET A 1 72.67 -31.49 21.77
N ALA A 2 72.34 -32.75 22.03
CA ALA A 2 72.54 -33.47 23.30
C ALA A 2 71.74 -32.81 24.44
N HIS A 3 70.66 -33.38 24.95
CA HIS A 3 70.64 -34.46 25.96
C HIS A 3 69.22 -35.09 26.05
N GLN A 4 69.10 -36.42 25.93
CA GLN A 4 68.96 -37.43 27.00
C GLN A 4 67.55 -37.51 27.64
N THR A 5 66.76 -38.54 27.27
CA THR A 5 66.53 -39.83 27.97
C THR A 5 65.56 -39.79 29.15
N SER A 6 64.48 -40.57 29.11
CA SER A 6 64.16 -41.56 30.14
C SER A 6 62.92 -42.40 29.76
N ARG A 7 63.06 -43.72 29.87
CA ARG A 7 62.00 -44.74 29.83
C ARG A 7 61.65 -45.12 31.26
N PHE A 8 60.37 -45.17 31.62
CA PHE A 8 59.79 -45.97 32.72
C PHE A 8 58.31 -46.23 32.34
N ALA A 9 57.91 -47.42 31.89
CA ALA A 9 57.59 -48.65 32.63
C ALA A 9 56.28 -48.57 33.46
N ARG A 10 55.24 -49.22 32.89
CA ARG A 10 54.12 -49.99 33.49
C ARG A 10 53.43 -49.45 34.76
N TRP A 11 52.09 -49.40 34.75
CA TRP A 11 51.22 -50.26 35.57
C TRP A 11 49.75 -50.14 35.11
N LEU A 12 49.07 -51.28 35.08
CA LEU A 12 47.63 -51.46 34.84
C LEU A 12 46.82 -50.90 36.03
N ILE A 13 45.59 -50.40 35.78
CA ILE A 13 44.35 -50.74 36.49
C ILE A 13 43.17 -50.21 35.67
N GLY A 14 42.12 -51.02 35.59
CA GLY A 14 40.97 -50.86 34.70
C GLY A 14 40.01 -49.73 35.06
N GLY A 15 39.26 -49.34 34.05
CA GLY A 15 38.15 -48.41 34.13
C GLY A 15 37.39 -48.44 32.80
N THR A 16 36.49 -49.41 32.66
CA THR A 16 35.50 -49.43 31.57
C THR A 16 34.62 -48.19 31.66
N ILE A 17 34.91 -47.18 30.83
CA ILE A 17 33.98 -46.09 30.54
C ILE A 17 33.27 -46.46 29.24
N THR A 18 32.04 -46.94 29.40
CA THR A 18 31.06 -47.08 28.33
C THR A 18 30.85 -45.70 27.68
N ALA A 19 31.45 -45.49 26.52
CA ALA A 19 31.20 -44.31 25.70
C ALA A 19 29.77 -44.41 25.15
N CYS A 20 28.84 -43.72 25.80
CA CYS A 20 27.51 -43.47 25.29
C CYS A 20 27.66 -42.65 24.00
N ALA A 21 27.45 -43.29 22.84
CA ALA A 21 27.39 -42.61 21.56
C ALA A 21 26.16 -41.70 21.57
N ILE A 22 26.38 -40.42 21.87
CA ILE A 22 25.38 -39.37 21.69
C ILE A 22 25.17 -39.28 20.18
N THR A 23 24.08 -39.89 19.73
CA THR A 23 23.48 -39.66 18.42
C THR A 23 23.27 -38.16 18.26
N GLY A 24 24.06 -37.54 17.39
CA GLY A 24 23.92 -36.12 17.06
C GLY A 24 22.51 -35.85 16.55
N PRO A 25 21.93 -34.67 16.85
CA PRO A 25 20.62 -34.30 16.34
C PRO A 25 20.69 -34.31 14.81
N ALA A 26 19.77 -35.05 14.18
CA ALA A 26 19.58 -35.00 12.74
C ALA A 26 19.35 -33.53 12.35
N LEU A 27 20.32 -32.96 11.63
CA LEU A 27 20.18 -31.63 11.03
C LEU A 27 18.98 -31.71 10.08
N ALA A 28 17.86 -31.10 10.50
CA ALA A 28 16.70 -30.91 9.64
C ALA A 28 17.16 -30.16 8.39
N ALA A 29 16.89 -30.73 7.21
CA ALA A 29 17.20 -30.08 5.95
C ALA A 29 16.56 -28.68 5.94
N PRO A 30 17.25 -27.64 5.42
CA PRO A 30 16.69 -26.30 5.37
C PRO A 30 15.33 -26.35 4.64
N LEU A 31 14.33 -25.61 5.14
CA LEU A 31 12.97 -25.58 4.56
C LEU A 31 12.95 -25.31 3.05
N SER A 32 14.01 -24.73 2.48
CA SER A 32 14.21 -24.50 1.05
C SER A 32 14.43 -25.76 0.21
N THR A 33 14.79 -26.91 0.79
CA THR A 33 15.06 -28.18 0.08
C THR A 33 13.95 -29.23 0.19
N LEU A 34 12.93 -29.01 1.03
CA LEU A 34 11.79 -29.94 1.16
C LEU A 34 10.83 -29.81 -0.04
N PRO A 35 10.20 -30.89 -0.54
CA PRO A 35 9.23 -30.77 -1.63
C PRO A 35 8.06 -29.84 -1.28
N ILE A 36 7.56 -29.07 -2.24
CA ILE A 36 6.46 -28.10 -2.01
C ILE A 36 5.22 -28.78 -1.42
N SER A 37 4.97 -30.04 -1.79
CA SER A 37 3.87 -30.87 -1.28
C SER A 37 3.83 -31.00 0.25
N THR A 38 4.96 -30.79 0.93
CA THR A 38 5.10 -30.93 2.39
C THR A 38 5.10 -29.59 3.12
N ARG A 39 5.04 -28.47 2.40
CA ARG A 39 5.12 -27.12 2.98
C ARG A 39 3.73 -26.51 3.15
N THR A 40 3.52 -25.78 4.25
CA THR A 40 2.31 -25.01 4.51
C THR A 40 2.28 -23.69 3.73
N SER A 41 3.44 -23.19 3.31
CA SER A 41 3.53 -22.05 2.42
C SER A 41 4.86 -22.02 1.66
N PHE A 42 4.88 -21.31 0.53
CA PHE A 42 6.09 -21.02 -0.22
C PHE A 42 5.97 -19.70 -0.99
N ARG A 43 7.13 -19.07 -1.23
CA ARG A 43 7.22 -17.86 -2.05
C ARG A 43 7.09 -18.21 -3.54
N LEU A 44 6.36 -17.38 -4.27
CA LEU A 44 6.27 -17.43 -5.72
C LEU A 44 7.31 -16.48 -6.33
N GLY A 45 8.12 -17.01 -7.25
CA GLY A 45 9.19 -16.25 -7.90
C GLY A 45 10.27 -15.77 -6.95
N ASP A 46 11.25 -15.06 -7.50
CA ASP A 46 12.42 -14.52 -6.80
C ASP A 46 12.57 -13.00 -6.96
N ALA A 47 11.90 -12.41 -7.94
CA ALA A 47 11.92 -10.98 -8.22
C ALA A 47 10.51 -10.42 -8.49
N GLY A 48 10.37 -9.09 -8.37
CA GLY A 48 9.09 -8.39 -8.52
C GLY A 48 8.25 -8.33 -7.24
N VAL A 49 6.92 -8.35 -7.38
CA VAL A 49 5.98 -8.30 -6.26
C VAL A 49 6.11 -9.57 -5.41
N LEU A 50 6.11 -9.40 -4.09
CA LEU A 50 6.17 -10.54 -3.16
C LEU A 50 4.81 -11.23 -3.13
N CYS A 51 4.75 -12.44 -3.68
CA CYS A 51 3.57 -13.30 -3.59
C CYS A 51 3.91 -14.63 -2.89
N THR A 52 2.91 -15.18 -2.20
CA THR A 52 3.01 -16.45 -1.47
C THR A 52 1.83 -17.35 -1.79
N ALA A 53 2.10 -18.64 -1.93
CA ALA A 53 1.08 -19.67 -1.95
C ALA A 53 1.00 -20.29 -0.56
N GLN A 54 -0.20 -20.29 0.04
CA GLN A 54 -0.47 -20.85 1.35
C GLN A 54 -1.40 -22.05 1.21
N SER A 55 -1.13 -23.15 1.91
CA SER A 55 -1.99 -24.34 1.89
C SER A 55 -3.39 -23.98 2.39
N LYS A 56 -4.42 -24.40 1.65
CA LYS A 56 -5.83 -24.26 1.99
C LYS A 56 -6.49 -25.65 2.03
N PRO A 57 -6.32 -26.41 3.14
CA PRO A 57 -6.86 -27.78 3.26
C PRO A 57 -8.40 -27.83 3.30
N THR A 58 -9.04 -26.70 3.60
CA THR A 58 -10.51 -26.55 3.69
C THR A 58 -11.15 -26.08 2.38
N ASP A 59 -10.42 -26.12 1.26
CA ASP A 59 -11.00 -25.80 -0.06
C ASP A 59 -12.06 -26.85 -0.43
N ALA A 60 -13.28 -26.39 -0.73
CA ALA A 60 -14.43 -27.26 -0.98
C ALA A 60 -14.28 -28.17 -2.22
N ARG A 61 -13.29 -27.89 -3.09
CA ARG A 61 -13.03 -28.67 -4.30
C ARG A 61 -12.20 -29.92 -4.05
N LEU A 62 -11.64 -30.05 -2.84
CA LEU A 62 -10.83 -31.19 -2.41
C LEU A 62 -11.75 -32.30 -1.89
N THR A 63 -11.59 -33.52 -2.38
CA THR A 63 -12.43 -34.67 -2.00
C THR A 63 -11.60 -35.82 -1.43
N GLY A 64 -10.34 -35.96 -1.83
CA GLY A 64 -9.44 -37.01 -1.38
C GLY A 64 -8.38 -36.55 -0.38
N MET A 65 -7.86 -37.49 0.42
CA MET A 65 -6.76 -37.24 1.38
C MET A 65 -5.43 -36.80 0.73
N PHE A 66 -5.28 -36.98 -0.58
CA PHE A 66 -4.09 -36.59 -1.35
C PHE A 66 -4.31 -35.32 -2.17
N ASP A 67 -5.50 -34.73 -2.06
CA ASP A 67 -5.82 -33.47 -2.73
C ASP A 67 -5.18 -32.32 -1.97
N ARG A 68 -4.69 -31.33 -2.73
CA ARG A 68 -4.02 -30.17 -2.15
C ARG A 68 -4.67 -28.91 -2.70
N GLY A 69 -5.04 -28.01 -1.81
CA GLY A 69 -5.50 -26.67 -2.13
C GLY A 69 -4.46 -25.64 -1.70
N TYR A 70 -4.33 -24.57 -2.47
CA TYR A 70 -3.52 -23.41 -2.14
C TYR A 70 -4.28 -22.13 -2.46
N LEU A 71 -4.08 -21.12 -1.62
CA LEU A 71 -4.54 -19.76 -1.82
C LEU A 71 -3.33 -18.88 -2.12
N LEU A 72 -3.45 -18.03 -3.15
CA LEU A 72 -2.36 -17.17 -3.61
C LEU A 72 -2.61 -15.75 -3.12
N THR A 73 -1.64 -15.20 -2.40
CA THR A 73 -1.70 -13.84 -1.85
C THR A 73 -0.49 -13.06 -2.31
N CYS A 74 -0.69 -11.79 -2.66
CA CYS A 74 0.38 -10.89 -3.09
C CYS A 74 0.40 -9.66 -2.19
N ARG A 75 1.59 -9.12 -1.92
CA ARG A 75 1.79 -7.99 -1.01
C ARG A 75 1.07 -6.71 -1.46
N ASP A 76 0.81 -6.56 -2.76
CA ASP A 76 0.15 -5.41 -3.35
C ASP A 76 -1.37 -5.58 -3.53
N ALA A 77 -1.92 -6.71 -3.06
CA ALA A 77 -3.32 -7.04 -3.09
C ALA A 77 -3.89 -7.19 -1.68
N ALA A 78 -5.00 -6.52 -1.40
CA ALA A 78 -5.73 -6.63 -0.13
C ALA A 78 -6.45 -7.98 0.06
N SER A 79 -6.67 -8.73 -1.03
CA SER A 79 -7.37 -10.02 -1.04
C SER A 79 -6.58 -11.08 -1.82
N PRO A 80 -6.90 -12.37 -1.65
CA PRO A 80 -6.30 -13.44 -2.45
C PRO A 80 -6.45 -13.17 -3.96
N VAL A 81 -5.34 -13.26 -4.69
CA VAL A 81 -5.28 -13.00 -6.13
C VAL A 81 -5.59 -14.22 -6.97
N GLY A 82 -5.56 -15.40 -6.37
CA GLY A 82 -5.77 -16.67 -7.05
C GLY A 82 -5.90 -17.85 -6.10
N SER A 83 -6.24 -19.00 -6.66
CA SER A 83 -6.25 -20.28 -5.97
C SER A 83 -5.71 -21.39 -6.87
N LEU A 84 -5.20 -22.44 -6.26
CA LEU A 84 -4.67 -23.61 -6.98
C LEU A 84 -5.15 -24.89 -6.30
N ILE A 85 -5.54 -25.88 -7.10
CA ILE A 85 -5.83 -27.23 -6.63
C ILE A 85 -4.99 -28.26 -7.39
N ALA A 86 -4.62 -29.32 -6.69
CA ALA A 86 -4.03 -30.53 -7.25
C ALA A 86 -4.82 -31.73 -6.73
N VAL A 87 -5.61 -32.36 -7.60
CA VAL A 87 -6.62 -33.38 -7.22
C VAL A 87 -6.49 -34.64 -8.07
N ARG A 88 -6.91 -35.79 -7.52
CA ARG A 88 -6.92 -37.08 -8.25
C ARG A 88 -8.27 -37.35 -8.94
N ARG A 89 -8.77 -36.36 -9.68
CA ARG A 89 -9.97 -36.47 -10.53
C ARG A 89 -9.81 -35.62 -11.79
N GLY A 90 -10.68 -35.84 -12.77
CA GLY A 90 -10.79 -34.93 -13.91
C GLY A 90 -11.24 -33.53 -13.46
N ILE A 91 -10.71 -32.51 -14.12
CA ILE A 91 -11.14 -31.11 -13.98
C ILE A 91 -11.67 -30.67 -15.33
N ASN A 92 -12.87 -30.09 -15.36
CA ASN A 92 -13.35 -29.35 -16.53
C ASN A 92 -13.10 -27.86 -16.29
N LEU A 93 -12.11 -27.29 -16.98
CA LEU A 93 -11.63 -25.93 -16.75
C LEU A 93 -12.73 -24.85 -16.79
N LEU A 94 -13.75 -25.05 -17.64
CA LEU A 94 -14.81 -24.06 -17.84
C LEU A 94 -15.90 -24.14 -16.78
N SER A 95 -16.13 -25.31 -16.18
CA SER A 95 -17.21 -25.55 -15.22
C SER A 95 -16.74 -25.82 -13.80
N GLU A 96 -15.43 -25.90 -13.56
CA GLU A 96 -14.89 -26.13 -12.21
C GLU A 96 -15.27 -24.95 -11.29
N PRO A 97 -15.80 -25.22 -10.08
CA PRO A 97 -16.14 -24.17 -9.12
C PRO A 97 -14.94 -23.28 -8.81
N SER A 98 -15.19 -21.98 -8.66
CA SER A 98 -14.17 -21.04 -8.19
C SER A 98 -14.04 -21.11 -6.67
N ALA A 99 -12.81 -21.03 -6.15
CA ALA A 99 -12.59 -20.82 -4.71
C ALA A 99 -12.47 -19.34 -4.31
N LEU A 100 -12.58 -18.43 -5.29
CA LEU A 100 -12.69 -17.00 -5.07
C LEU A 100 -14.18 -16.61 -5.01
N PRO A 101 -14.57 -15.59 -4.23
CA PRO A 101 -15.94 -15.09 -4.23
C PRO A 101 -16.24 -14.53 -5.62
N MET A 102 -17.04 -15.24 -6.40
CA MET A 102 -17.23 -14.95 -7.81
C MET A 102 -18.70 -14.89 -8.17
N ALA A 103 -19.09 -13.81 -8.85
CA ALA A 103 -20.31 -13.75 -9.63
C ALA A 103 -20.06 -14.41 -11.02
N THR A 104 -21.14 -14.59 -11.79
CA THR A 104 -21.19 -15.39 -13.02
C THR A 104 -20.05 -15.10 -14.00
N LEU A 105 -19.14 -16.07 -14.18
CA LEU A 105 -18.03 -16.00 -15.13
C LEU A 105 -18.43 -16.40 -16.55
N ASP A 106 -18.00 -15.60 -17.53
CA ASP A 106 -18.09 -15.91 -18.96
C ASP A 106 -16.70 -16.31 -19.48
N CYS A 107 -16.46 -17.61 -19.66
CA CYS A 107 -15.15 -18.18 -19.97
C CYS A 107 -14.98 -18.57 -21.44
N LYS A 108 -13.90 -18.10 -22.07
CA LYS A 108 -13.48 -18.49 -23.42
C LYS A 108 -12.26 -19.42 -23.35
N PRO A 109 -12.35 -20.65 -23.90
CA PRO A 109 -11.24 -21.59 -23.88
C PRO A 109 -10.10 -21.14 -24.81
N SER A 110 -8.88 -21.50 -24.43
CA SER A 110 -7.65 -21.24 -25.17
C SER A 110 -6.58 -22.27 -24.77
N THR A 111 -5.39 -22.18 -25.36
CA THR A 111 -4.24 -23.00 -25.01
C THR A 111 -3.05 -22.10 -24.69
N ALA A 112 -2.23 -22.49 -23.73
CA ALA A 112 -1.00 -21.79 -23.39
C ALA A 112 0.16 -22.78 -23.23
N THR A 113 1.39 -22.27 -23.24
CA THR A 113 2.58 -23.05 -22.90
C THR A 113 3.27 -22.40 -21.72
N LEU A 114 3.58 -23.19 -20.69
CA LEU A 114 4.28 -22.75 -19.50
C LEU A 114 5.70 -23.30 -19.49
N GLU A 115 6.65 -22.46 -19.12
CA GLU A 115 8.05 -22.84 -18.95
C GLU A 115 8.20 -23.94 -17.90
N GLY A 116 8.99 -24.98 -18.21
CA GLY A 116 9.20 -26.13 -17.34
C GLY A 116 8.02 -27.12 -17.23
N VAL A 117 6.82 -26.76 -17.69
CA VAL A 117 5.61 -27.61 -17.62
C VAL A 117 5.20 -28.13 -19.01
N GLY A 118 5.21 -27.27 -20.03
CA GLY A 118 4.73 -27.58 -21.38
C GLY A 118 3.34 -27.02 -21.68
N ALA A 119 2.63 -27.66 -22.60
CA ALA A 119 1.29 -27.23 -23.02
C ALA A 119 0.25 -27.41 -21.90
N VAL A 120 -0.60 -26.41 -21.70
CA VAL A 120 -1.70 -26.40 -20.72
C VAL A 120 -2.99 -25.94 -21.39
N GLN A 121 -4.11 -26.43 -20.86
CA GLN A 121 -5.42 -25.83 -21.17
C GLN A 121 -5.52 -24.49 -20.47
N ALA A 122 -6.05 -23.49 -21.16
CA ALA A 122 -6.24 -22.16 -20.62
C ALA A 122 -7.69 -21.69 -20.85
N ALA A 123 -8.18 -20.81 -20.00
CA ALA A 123 -9.43 -20.10 -20.24
C ALA A 123 -9.29 -18.67 -19.74
N ARG A 124 -9.74 -17.70 -20.54
CA ARG A 124 -9.92 -16.32 -20.10
C ARG A 124 -11.38 -16.15 -19.73
N CYS A 125 -11.65 -15.75 -18.49
CA CYS A 125 -12.99 -15.60 -17.95
C CYS A 125 -13.24 -14.14 -17.60
N HIS A 126 -14.42 -13.64 -17.91
CA HIS A 126 -14.83 -12.28 -17.56
C HIS A 126 -15.96 -12.33 -16.53
N ASP A 127 -15.78 -11.66 -15.40
CA ASP A 127 -16.83 -11.45 -14.40
C ASP A 127 -17.66 -10.23 -14.81
N LYS A 128 -18.90 -10.47 -15.25
CA LYS A 128 -19.80 -9.39 -15.71
C LYS A 128 -20.23 -8.46 -14.57
N THR A 129 -20.25 -8.95 -13.33
CA THR A 129 -20.71 -8.16 -12.18
C THR A 129 -19.62 -7.20 -11.72
N ASN A 130 -18.39 -7.69 -11.61
CA ASN A 130 -17.27 -6.88 -11.11
C ASN A 130 -16.41 -6.28 -12.24
N SER A 131 -16.70 -6.61 -13.51
CA SER A 131 -15.91 -6.22 -14.69
C SER A 131 -14.42 -6.59 -14.55
N LEU A 132 -14.16 -7.79 -14.02
CA LEU A 132 -12.81 -8.30 -13.78
C LEU A 132 -12.49 -9.45 -14.72
N ASP A 133 -11.26 -9.43 -15.25
CA ASP A 133 -10.74 -10.54 -16.02
C ASP A 133 -9.99 -11.53 -15.13
N TYR A 134 -10.27 -12.79 -15.38
CA TYR A 134 -9.65 -13.95 -14.75
C TYR A 134 -9.01 -14.82 -15.81
N VAL A 135 -7.97 -15.54 -15.38
CA VAL A 135 -7.37 -16.61 -16.17
C VAL A 135 -7.41 -17.89 -15.36
N ARG A 136 -7.69 -18.99 -16.07
CA ARG A 136 -7.63 -20.34 -15.55
C ARG A 136 -6.66 -21.14 -16.38
N TYR A 137 -5.83 -21.95 -15.72
CA TYR A 137 -4.99 -22.93 -16.38
C TYR A 137 -5.24 -24.30 -15.77
N SER A 138 -5.22 -25.34 -16.59
CA SER A 138 -5.19 -26.70 -16.10
C SER A 138 -4.30 -27.61 -16.94
N LEU A 139 -3.80 -28.65 -16.29
CA LEU A 139 -3.15 -29.77 -16.93
C LEU A 139 -3.35 -31.03 -16.10
N THR A 140 -3.23 -32.17 -16.76
CA THR A 140 -3.18 -33.47 -16.08
C THR A 140 -1.80 -34.06 -16.30
N LYS A 141 -1.12 -34.40 -15.20
CA LYS A 141 0.19 -35.08 -15.25
C LYS A 141 0.08 -36.36 -14.41
N ARG A 142 0.31 -37.51 -15.07
CA ARG A 142 0.08 -38.84 -14.48
C ARG A 142 -1.38 -38.99 -14.02
N HIS A 143 -1.62 -39.11 -12.71
CA HIS A 143 -2.94 -39.29 -12.11
C HIS A 143 -3.42 -38.07 -11.32
N THR A 144 -2.80 -36.90 -11.54
CA THR A 144 -3.15 -35.67 -10.83
C THR A 144 -3.50 -34.59 -11.84
N SER A 145 -4.68 -34.02 -11.68
CA SER A 145 -5.11 -32.81 -12.38
C SER A 145 -4.78 -31.61 -11.53
N TYR A 146 -4.15 -30.63 -12.14
CA TYR A 146 -3.80 -29.36 -11.53
C TYR A 146 -4.63 -28.28 -12.18
N MET A 147 -5.19 -27.39 -11.38
CA MET A 147 -5.83 -26.18 -11.86
C MET A 147 -5.38 -25.00 -11.02
N VAL A 148 -5.04 -23.91 -11.69
CA VAL A 148 -4.87 -22.60 -11.05
C VAL A 148 -5.88 -21.64 -11.68
N GLU A 149 -6.46 -20.79 -10.86
CA GLU A 149 -7.31 -19.69 -11.30
C GLU A 149 -6.95 -18.42 -10.53
N GLY A 150 -7.18 -17.27 -11.15
CA GLY A 150 -6.99 -15.99 -10.48
C GLY A 150 -7.14 -14.83 -11.44
N LEU A 151 -6.87 -13.64 -10.92
CA LEU A 151 -6.98 -12.39 -11.66
C LEU A 151 -5.97 -12.33 -12.80
N ALA A 152 -6.41 -11.88 -13.98
CA ALA A 152 -5.58 -11.82 -15.18
C ALA A 152 -4.33 -10.94 -15.00
N GLY A 153 -4.42 -9.84 -14.24
CA GLY A 153 -3.28 -8.97 -13.93
C GLY A 153 -2.15 -9.68 -13.15
N TYR A 154 -2.45 -10.81 -12.51
CA TYR A 154 -1.51 -11.64 -11.76
C TYR A 154 -1.09 -12.90 -12.53
N ASP A 155 -1.29 -12.96 -13.85
CA ASP A 155 -0.96 -14.12 -14.69
C ASP A 155 0.45 -14.71 -14.43
N PRO A 156 1.52 -13.91 -14.28
CA PRO A 156 2.85 -14.45 -13.95
C PRO A 156 2.88 -15.22 -12.62
N ALA A 157 2.17 -14.75 -11.59
CA ALA A 157 2.08 -15.43 -10.31
C ALA A 157 1.31 -16.76 -10.42
N LEU A 158 0.23 -16.80 -11.22
CA LEU A 158 -0.57 -17.99 -11.45
C LEU A 158 0.23 -19.07 -12.19
N ARG A 159 0.96 -18.68 -13.24
CA ARG A 159 1.85 -19.57 -13.99
C ARG A 159 2.96 -20.14 -13.11
N LEU A 160 3.62 -19.30 -12.31
CA LEU A 160 4.66 -19.73 -11.38
C LEU A 160 4.12 -20.65 -10.28
N ALA A 161 2.92 -20.38 -9.75
CA ALA A 161 2.26 -21.25 -8.77
C ALA A 161 1.99 -22.63 -9.37
N LEU A 162 1.41 -22.69 -10.57
CA LEU A 162 1.13 -23.95 -11.25
C LEU A 162 2.41 -24.74 -11.51
N ALA A 163 3.42 -24.10 -12.09
CA ALA A 163 4.70 -24.74 -12.36
C ALA A 163 5.38 -25.25 -11.08
N SER A 164 5.33 -24.46 -10.00
CA SER A 164 5.94 -24.83 -8.71
C SER A 164 5.30 -26.06 -8.09
N VAL A 165 3.96 -26.16 -8.13
CA VAL A 165 3.23 -27.30 -7.54
C VAL A 165 3.31 -28.56 -8.43
N VAL A 166 3.36 -28.39 -9.76
CA VAL A 166 3.53 -29.50 -10.71
C VAL A 166 4.95 -30.08 -10.66
N LEU A 167 5.96 -29.24 -10.51
CA LEU A 167 7.38 -29.64 -10.42
C LEU A 167 7.84 -29.91 -8.98
N ASP A 168 6.94 -29.70 -8.02
CA ASP A 168 7.14 -29.90 -6.59
C ASP A 168 8.35 -29.14 -5.99
N ARG A 169 8.70 -28.00 -6.62
CA ARG A 169 9.84 -27.14 -6.26
C ARG A 169 9.57 -25.70 -6.65
N ALA A 170 10.05 -24.74 -5.87
CA ALA A 170 9.84 -23.32 -6.16
C ALA A 170 10.50 -22.95 -7.50
N GLN A 171 9.74 -22.32 -8.41
CA GLN A 171 10.28 -21.84 -9.68
C GLN A 171 10.79 -20.39 -9.54
N PRO A 172 11.99 -20.09 -10.07
CA PRO A 172 12.44 -18.71 -10.22
C PRO A 172 11.57 -17.98 -11.25
N GLY A 173 11.51 -16.65 -11.16
CA GLY A 173 10.69 -15.86 -12.07
C GLY A 173 10.30 -14.52 -11.49
N VAL A 174 10.09 -13.57 -12.39
CA VAL A 174 9.67 -12.21 -12.03
C VAL A 174 8.16 -12.14 -12.00
N ILE A 175 7.59 -11.71 -10.87
CA ILE A 175 6.17 -11.36 -10.78
C ILE A 175 6.03 -9.87 -11.05
N GLN A 176 5.74 -9.55 -12.31
CA GLN A 176 5.29 -8.22 -12.71
C GLN A 176 3.78 -8.25 -12.87
N VAL A 177 3.08 -7.46 -12.06
CA VAL A 177 1.65 -7.28 -12.21
C VAL A 177 1.44 -6.41 -13.44
N ALA A 178 0.81 -6.99 -14.46
CA ALA A 178 0.50 -6.26 -15.67
C ALA A 178 -0.66 -5.30 -15.36
N THR A 179 -0.35 -4.04 -15.05
CA THR A 179 -1.35 -2.95 -15.02
C THR A 179 -1.86 -2.62 -16.44
N THR A 180 -1.31 -3.27 -17.47
CA THR A 180 -1.56 -3.00 -18.89
C THR A 180 -2.23 -4.16 -19.65
N GLU A 181 -2.46 -5.32 -19.03
CA GLU A 181 -3.23 -6.41 -19.67
C GLU A 181 -4.67 -6.46 -19.12
N VAL A 182 -5.54 -5.69 -19.76
CA VAL A 182 -7.02 -5.83 -19.87
C VAL A 182 -7.86 -5.82 -18.57
N SER A 183 -7.31 -5.85 -17.37
CA SER A 183 -8.09 -5.53 -16.16
C SER A 183 -8.05 -4.03 -15.86
N ASP A 184 -9.20 -3.36 -15.79
CA ASP A 184 -9.34 -1.98 -15.29
C ASP A 184 -8.75 -1.88 -13.86
N PRO A 185 -7.59 -1.20 -13.64
CA PRO A 185 -6.99 -1.08 -12.32
C PRO A 185 -7.95 -0.45 -11.30
N ALA A 186 -8.88 0.40 -11.75
CA ALA A 186 -9.93 0.96 -10.91
C ALA A 186 -10.94 -0.12 -10.52
N ALA A 187 -11.36 -0.99 -11.45
CA ALA A 187 -12.22 -2.13 -11.11
C ALA A 187 -11.57 -3.06 -10.08
N PHE A 188 -10.27 -3.34 -10.22
CA PHE A 188 -9.55 -4.11 -9.22
C PHE A 188 -9.46 -3.40 -7.86
N ALA A 189 -9.26 -2.08 -7.86
CA ALA A 189 -9.27 -1.27 -6.65
C ALA A 189 -10.63 -1.30 -5.93
N ARG A 190 -11.77 -1.28 -6.65
CA ARG A 190 -13.11 -1.44 -6.05
C ARG A 190 -13.23 -2.73 -5.26
N THR A 191 -12.83 -3.85 -5.86
CA THR A 191 -12.90 -5.17 -5.20
C THR A 191 -12.01 -5.23 -3.96
N GLN A 192 -10.82 -4.63 -4.03
CA GLN A 192 -9.94 -4.56 -2.87
C GLN A 192 -10.52 -3.69 -1.75
N ALA A 193 -11.06 -2.51 -2.08
CA ALA A 193 -11.64 -1.60 -1.11
C ALA A 193 -12.75 -2.27 -0.29
N GLY A 194 -13.66 -2.99 -0.97
CA GLY A 194 -14.75 -3.71 -0.32
C GLY A 194 -14.33 -4.87 0.58
N SER A 195 -13.07 -5.35 0.46
CA SER A 195 -12.53 -6.42 1.31
C SER A 195 -11.87 -5.93 2.60
N LEU A 196 -11.64 -4.62 2.73
CA LEU A 196 -11.02 -3.99 3.90
C LEU A 196 -12.07 -3.30 4.79
N ASP A 197 -11.77 -3.15 6.08
CA ASP A 197 -12.51 -2.22 6.93
C ASP A 197 -12.29 -0.77 6.50
N THR A 198 -13.14 0.16 6.96
CA THR A 198 -13.09 1.57 6.52
C THR A 198 -11.73 2.22 6.84
N ALA A 199 -11.13 1.89 7.99
CA ALA A 199 -9.83 2.41 8.38
C ALA A 199 -8.70 1.90 7.47
N GLY A 200 -8.67 0.60 7.15
CA GLY A 200 -7.72 0.01 6.23
C GLY A 200 -7.90 0.52 4.80
N ALA A 201 -9.14 0.63 4.34
CA ALA A 201 -9.45 1.22 3.03
C ALA A 201 -8.96 2.67 2.93
N ARG A 202 -9.13 3.48 3.99
CA ARG A 202 -8.65 4.86 4.04
C ARG A 202 -7.12 4.95 3.95
N GLN A 203 -6.40 4.08 4.66
CA GLN A 203 -4.93 4.03 4.60
C GLN A 203 -4.44 3.67 3.20
N GLU A 204 -5.03 2.66 2.56
CA GLU A 204 -4.71 2.29 1.19
C GLU A 204 -5.03 3.40 0.19
N ALA A 205 -6.16 4.10 0.37
CA ALA A 205 -6.55 5.22 -0.48
C ALA A 205 -5.50 6.34 -0.46
N TYR A 206 -5.03 6.74 0.73
CA TYR A 206 -3.97 7.73 0.89
C TYR A 206 -2.62 7.24 0.35
N ALA A 207 -2.25 5.97 0.59
CA ALA A 207 -1.00 5.40 0.08
C ALA A 207 -0.98 5.34 -1.45
N ARG A 208 -2.13 5.09 -2.10
CA ARG A 208 -2.28 5.09 -3.56
C ARG A 208 -2.24 6.50 -4.13
N GLY A 209 -2.97 7.44 -3.52
CA GLY A 209 -2.97 8.85 -3.93
C GLY A 209 -1.57 9.46 -3.87
N ASN A 210 -0.85 9.28 -2.76
CA ASN A 210 0.53 9.75 -2.60
C ASN A 210 1.52 9.06 -3.55
N GLY A 211 1.18 7.85 -4.04
CA GLY A 211 1.93 7.12 -5.07
C GLY A 211 1.48 7.41 -6.50
N SER A 212 0.72 8.48 -6.73
CA SER A 212 0.19 8.89 -8.05
C SER A 212 -0.75 7.89 -8.71
N ARG A 213 -1.31 6.93 -7.95
CA ARG A 213 -2.33 5.98 -8.41
C ARG A 213 -3.73 6.54 -8.16
N PHE A 214 -4.03 7.65 -8.83
CA PHE A 214 -5.22 8.46 -8.56
C PHE A 214 -6.53 7.73 -8.86
N ALA A 215 -6.60 6.98 -9.97
CA ALA A 215 -7.80 6.22 -10.33
C ALA A 215 -8.13 5.16 -9.28
N GLU A 216 -7.14 4.40 -8.82
CA GLU A 216 -7.32 3.41 -7.76
C GLU A 216 -7.71 4.07 -6.43
N SER A 217 -7.00 5.14 -6.03
CA SER A 217 -7.31 5.91 -4.81
C SER A 217 -8.75 6.43 -4.80
N ALA A 218 -9.25 6.93 -5.95
CA ALA A 218 -10.62 7.39 -6.09
C ALA A 218 -11.64 6.30 -5.80
N GLN A 219 -11.37 5.04 -6.21
CA GLN A 219 -12.28 3.92 -5.97
C GLN A 219 -12.35 3.52 -4.50
N PHE A 220 -11.25 3.60 -3.77
CA PHE A 220 -11.28 3.37 -2.32
C PHE A 220 -12.08 4.45 -1.59
N PHE A 221 -11.92 5.73 -1.95
CA PHE A 221 -12.71 6.80 -1.34
C PHE A 221 -14.19 6.75 -1.73
N GLU A 222 -14.51 6.33 -2.96
CA GLU A 222 -15.89 6.06 -3.39
C GLU A 222 -16.55 4.97 -2.54
N ASP A 223 -15.82 3.86 -2.32
CA ASP A 223 -16.29 2.75 -1.51
C ASP A 223 -16.44 3.12 -0.03
N ILE A 224 -15.53 3.95 0.53
CA ILE A 224 -15.70 4.53 1.88
C ILE A 224 -16.97 5.38 1.95
N ALA A 225 -17.20 6.27 0.97
CA ALA A 225 -18.37 7.13 0.94
C ALA A 225 -19.69 6.34 0.84
N ASN A 226 -19.68 5.20 0.14
CA ASN A 226 -20.85 4.33 0.02
C ASN A 226 -21.16 3.57 1.32
N ARG A 227 -20.15 3.25 2.14
CA ARG A 227 -20.30 2.48 3.39
C ARG A 227 -20.63 3.34 4.60
N GLU A 228 -20.09 4.55 4.67
CA GLU A 228 -20.14 5.42 5.86
C GLU A 228 -21.25 6.47 5.78
N GLY A 229 -22.45 6.09 5.29
CA GLY A 229 -23.57 7.00 5.06
C GLY A 229 -24.04 7.80 6.29
N ASP A 230 -23.69 7.36 7.50
CA ASP A 230 -24.14 7.94 8.78
C ASP A 230 -23.08 8.82 9.47
N ASP A 231 -21.80 8.76 9.08
CA ASP A 231 -20.74 9.65 9.62
C ASP A 231 -20.44 10.80 8.65
N ALA A 232 -21.06 11.95 8.92
CA ALA A 232 -20.94 13.17 8.13
C ALA A 232 -19.48 13.63 7.90
N ALA A 233 -18.61 13.51 8.91
CA ALA A 233 -17.21 13.96 8.80
C ALA A 233 -16.40 12.99 7.91
N THR A 234 -16.56 11.69 8.10
CA THR A 234 -15.94 10.68 7.22
C THR A 234 -16.45 10.78 5.79
N LEU A 235 -17.75 11.01 5.60
CA LEU A 235 -18.35 11.18 4.28
C LEU A 235 -17.80 12.41 3.54
N ALA A 236 -17.69 13.54 4.25
CA ALA A 236 -17.09 14.76 3.71
C ALA A 236 -15.62 14.55 3.32
N GLU A 237 -14.82 13.89 4.17
CA GLU A 237 -13.43 13.55 3.85
C GLU A 237 -13.33 12.64 2.62
N ALA A 238 -14.18 11.62 2.53
CA ALA A 238 -14.19 10.68 1.42
C ALA A 238 -14.52 11.37 0.09
N TYR A 239 -15.59 12.17 0.04
CA TYR A 239 -15.93 12.95 -1.15
C TYR A 239 -14.86 13.97 -1.51
N ALA A 240 -14.27 14.66 -0.53
CA ALA A 240 -13.21 15.63 -0.78
C ALA A 240 -12.00 14.95 -1.45
N ASN A 241 -11.53 13.84 -0.88
CA ASN A 241 -10.41 13.10 -1.44
C ASN A 241 -10.73 12.45 -2.78
N GLN A 242 -11.92 11.87 -2.97
CA GLN A 242 -12.34 11.36 -4.28
C GLN A 242 -12.35 12.49 -5.32
N GLY A 243 -12.85 13.67 -4.95
CA GLY A 243 -12.83 14.87 -5.79
C GLY A 243 -11.43 15.30 -6.17
N LEU A 244 -10.49 15.31 -5.22
CA LEU A 244 -9.08 15.58 -5.49
C LEU A 244 -8.48 14.58 -6.49
N GLN A 245 -8.73 13.28 -6.31
CA GLN A 245 -8.22 12.26 -7.23
C GLN A 245 -8.78 12.44 -8.65
N GLN A 246 -10.07 12.78 -8.78
CA GLN A 246 -10.68 13.10 -10.07
C GLN A 246 -10.05 14.34 -10.70
N SER A 247 -9.72 15.36 -9.91
CA SER A 247 -9.02 16.55 -10.40
C SER A 247 -7.63 16.20 -10.95
N ASN A 248 -6.86 15.37 -10.24
CA ASN A 248 -5.53 14.94 -10.69
C ASN A 248 -5.59 14.10 -11.98
N LEU A 249 -6.72 13.45 -12.26
CA LEU A 249 -6.99 12.73 -13.51
C LEU A 249 -7.48 13.65 -14.65
N GLY A 250 -7.71 14.93 -14.39
CA GLY A 250 -8.28 15.89 -15.36
C GLY A 250 -9.81 15.90 -15.44
N ASN A 251 -10.50 15.14 -14.58
CA ASN A 251 -11.97 15.06 -14.55
C ASN A 251 -12.57 16.21 -13.71
N PHE A 252 -12.28 17.46 -14.10
CA PHE A 252 -12.58 18.64 -13.28
C PHE A 252 -14.07 18.84 -12.97
N SER A 253 -14.96 18.49 -13.91
CA SER A 253 -16.40 18.58 -13.67
C SER A 253 -16.88 17.58 -12.61
N ALA A 254 -16.30 16.39 -12.57
CA ALA A 254 -16.57 15.39 -11.55
C ALA A 254 -15.97 15.81 -10.21
N ALA A 255 -14.73 16.32 -10.22
CA ALA A 255 -14.08 16.87 -9.04
C ALA A 255 -14.93 17.97 -8.38
N LEU A 256 -15.44 18.93 -9.17
CA LEU A 256 -16.29 20.01 -8.66
C LEU A 256 -17.58 19.49 -8.00
N ARG A 257 -18.26 18.52 -8.64
CA ARG A 257 -19.47 17.90 -8.06
C ARG A 257 -19.17 17.18 -6.75
N LEU A 258 -18.05 16.46 -6.67
CA LEU A 258 -17.64 15.74 -5.47
C LEU A 258 -17.24 16.69 -4.33
N LEU A 259 -16.49 17.75 -4.64
CA LEU A 259 -16.14 18.79 -3.65
C LEU A 259 -17.37 19.54 -3.13
N ALA A 260 -18.38 19.77 -3.98
CA ALA A 260 -19.67 20.33 -3.54
C ALA A 260 -20.44 19.36 -2.63
N ARG A 261 -20.42 18.05 -2.92
CA ARG A 261 -20.98 17.03 -2.02
C ARG A 261 -20.24 16.97 -0.70
N ALA A 262 -18.91 17.05 -0.70
CA ALA A 262 -18.10 17.10 0.50
C ALA A 262 -18.50 18.29 1.40
N GLU A 263 -18.67 19.46 0.81
CA GLU A 263 -19.11 20.68 1.53
C GLU A 263 -20.53 20.54 2.09
N ALA A 264 -21.45 19.92 1.35
CA ALA A 264 -22.81 19.67 1.81
C ALA A 264 -22.89 18.60 2.93
N SER A 265 -21.96 17.63 2.93
CA SER A 265 -21.88 16.58 3.95
C SER A 265 -21.09 17.01 5.20
N ALA A 266 -20.25 18.04 5.12
CA ALA A 266 -19.41 18.45 6.24
C ALA A 266 -20.25 18.99 7.42
N PRO A 267 -19.97 18.55 8.67
CA PRO A 267 -20.64 19.11 9.85
C PRO A 267 -20.48 20.63 9.93
N GLN A 268 -21.56 21.34 10.28
CA GLN A 268 -21.49 22.78 10.49
C GLN A 268 -20.51 23.11 11.62
N GLY A 269 -19.59 24.04 11.37
CA GLY A 269 -18.56 24.44 12.33
C GLY A 269 -17.33 23.52 12.38
N ASP A 270 -17.25 22.45 11.59
CA ASP A 270 -16.02 21.66 11.47
C ASP A 270 -14.97 22.43 10.63
N GLY A 271 -14.17 23.22 11.33
CA GLY A 271 -13.09 24.01 10.73
C GLY A 271 -12.00 23.17 10.07
N VAL A 272 -11.83 21.89 10.42
CA VAL A 272 -10.82 21.03 9.80
C VAL A 272 -11.30 20.56 8.43
N SER A 273 -12.53 20.05 8.34
CA SER A 273 -13.13 19.62 7.06
C SER A 273 -13.25 20.79 6.09
N GLN A 274 -13.64 21.98 6.57
CA GLN A 274 -13.72 23.18 5.72
C GLN A 274 -12.36 23.58 5.13
N ARG A 275 -11.27 23.52 5.91
CA ARG A 275 -9.91 23.77 5.42
C ARG A 275 -9.47 22.76 4.37
N LEU A 276 -9.76 21.48 4.60
CA LEU A 276 -9.45 20.40 3.65
C LEU A 276 -10.14 20.65 2.30
N ILE A 277 -11.45 20.88 2.33
CA ILE A 277 -12.26 21.11 1.13
C ILE A 277 -11.81 22.38 0.40
N ARG A 278 -11.56 23.49 1.13
CA ARG A 278 -11.02 24.73 0.56
C ARG A 278 -9.71 24.48 -0.20
N ASN A 279 -8.77 23.77 0.44
CA ASN A 279 -7.48 23.48 -0.17
C ASN A 279 -7.63 22.60 -1.43
N TYR A 280 -8.52 21.61 -1.41
CA TYR A 280 -8.75 20.74 -2.57
C TYR A 280 -9.48 21.46 -3.72
N ARG A 281 -10.37 22.42 -3.41
CA ARG A 281 -10.94 23.33 -4.42
C ARG A 281 -9.85 24.18 -5.07
N ALA A 282 -8.93 24.74 -4.27
CA ALA A 282 -7.79 25.50 -4.77
C ALA A 282 -6.86 24.64 -5.65
N ILE A 283 -6.56 23.39 -5.23
CA ILE A 283 -5.80 22.45 -6.08
C ILE A 283 -6.54 22.16 -7.38
N ASN A 284 -7.86 21.99 -7.34
CA ASN A 284 -8.65 21.76 -8.55
C ASN A 284 -8.60 22.95 -9.52
N ALA A 285 -8.60 24.19 -9.02
CA ALA A 285 -8.39 25.38 -9.85
C ALA A 285 -6.95 25.42 -10.41
N LEU A 286 -5.93 25.14 -9.60
CA LEU A 286 -4.54 25.09 -10.04
C LEU A 286 -4.29 24.02 -11.12
N ASN A 287 -4.89 22.84 -11.00
CA ASN A 287 -4.82 21.78 -12.02
C ASN A 287 -5.42 22.21 -13.36
N GLN A 288 -6.34 23.17 -13.35
CA GLN A 288 -6.91 23.80 -14.55
C GLN A 288 -6.12 25.03 -15.04
N ARG A 289 -4.99 25.35 -14.38
CA ARG A 289 -4.21 26.58 -14.57
C ARG A 289 -4.97 27.87 -14.22
N ASP A 290 -6.06 27.76 -13.48
CA ASP A 290 -6.82 28.90 -12.97
C ASP A 290 -6.21 29.39 -11.65
N THR A 291 -5.21 30.25 -11.76
CA THR A 291 -4.53 30.79 -10.56
C THR A 291 -5.39 31.76 -9.78
N ASP A 292 -6.27 32.50 -10.44
CA ASP A 292 -7.10 33.52 -9.78
C ASP A 292 -8.25 32.84 -9.02
N GLY A 293 -8.90 31.83 -9.61
CA GLY A 293 -9.89 31.01 -8.91
C GLY A 293 -9.28 30.23 -7.73
N ALA A 294 -8.03 29.78 -7.84
CA ALA A 294 -7.34 29.17 -6.71
C ALA A 294 -7.14 30.16 -5.55
N LEU A 295 -6.72 31.39 -5.84
CA LEU A 295 -6.57 32.44 -4.83
C LEU A 295 -7.91 32.86 -4.22
N GLU A 296 -8.98 32.89 -5.02
CA GLU A 296 -10.34 33.15 -4.52
C GLU A 296 -10.77 32.09 -3.50
N GLU A 297 -10.63 30.80 -3.83
CA GLU A 297 -10.96 29.72 -2.91
C GLU A 297 -10.11 29.78 -1.63
N LEU A 298 -8.80 30.04 -1.74
CA LEU A 298 -7.89 30.14 -0.59
C LEU A 298 -8.22 31.32 0.34
N ASN A 299 -8.90 32.36 -0.16
CA ASN A 299 -9.36 33.50 0.63
C ASN A 299 -10.71 33.27 1.32
N ARG A 300 -11.40 32.16 1.04
CA ARG A 300 -12.67 31.84 1.72
C ARG A 300 -12.43 31.59 3.20
N LYS A 301 -13.28 32.20 4.03
CA LYS A 301 -13.26 32.02 5.48
C LYS A 301 -13.69 30.59 5.83
N VAL A 302 -13.06 30.05 6.86
CA VAL A 302 -13.36 28.75 7.44
C VAL A 302 -13.66 28.93 8.92
N ALA A 303 -14.43 28.01 9.50
CA ALA A 303 -14.71 28.01 10.93
C ALA A 303 -13.43 27.87 11.76
N ASP A 304 -13.43 28.48 12.94
CA ASP A 304 -12.34 28.30 13.90
C ASP A 304 -12.33 26.86 14.42
N VAL A 305 -11.14 26.36 14.72
CA VAL A 305 -10.97 25.06 15.37
C VAL A 305 -10.70 25.34 16.85
N MET A 306 -11.69 25.04 17.69
CA MET A 306 -11.54 25.17 19.13
C MET A 306 -10.71 24.00 19.67
N ALA A 307 -9.83 24.28 20.63
CA ALA A 307 -9.17 23.22 21.39
C ALA A 307 -10.22 22.47 22.21
N GLU A 308 -10.27 21.14 22.11
CA GLU A 308 -11.18 20.35 22.96
C GLU A 308 -10.81 20.55 24.44
N GLU A 309 -11.76 20.96 25.28
CA GLU A 309 -11.55 21.11 26.74
C GLU A 309 -11.03 19.82 27.37
N GLY A 310 -11.43 18.65 26.86
CA GLY A 310 -11.01 17.32 27.31
C GLY A 310 -9.52 17.02 27.09
N GLU A 311 -8.87 17.64 26.10
CA GLU A 311 -7.45 17.41 25.82
C GLU A 311 -6.55 18.15 26.82
N SER A 312 -6.98 19.34 27.25
CA SER A 312 -6.35 20.08 28.35
C SER A 312 -6.48 19.33 29.67
N GLN A 313 -7.54 18.55 29.86
CA GLN A 313 -7.79 17.74 31.05
C GLN A 313 -6.96 16.45 31.02
N LEU A 314 -6.83 15.78 29.87
CA LEU A 314 -5.92 14.64 29.66
C LEU A 314 -4.45 15.01 29.92
N ARG A 315 -3.97 16.14 29.40
CA ARG A 315 -2.60 16.64 29.68
C ARG A 315 -2.39 16.97 31.16
N ARG A 316 -3.47 17.22 31.91
CA ARG A 316 -3.48 17.45 33.36
C ARG A 316 -3.81 16.18 34.18
N GLY A 317 -3.90 15.01 33.55
CA GLY A 317 -4.18 13.73 34.22
C GLY A 317 -5.63 13.57 34.71
N LEU A 318 -6.56 14.39 34.22
CA LEU A 318 -7.97 14.36 34.59
C LEU A 318 -8.76 13.54 33.54
N ILE A 319 -9.33 12.42 33.98
CA ILE A 319 -10.29 11.65 33.18
C ILE A 319 -11.68 12.20 33.47
N SER A 320 -12.24 12.95 32.51
CA SER A 320 -13.62 13.46 32.61
C SER A 320 -14.65 12.38 32.31
N ILE A 321 -15.91 12.55 32.74
CA ILE A 321 -16.98 11.58 32.48
C ILE A 321 -17.22 11.33 30.97
N PRO A 322 -17.22 12.36 30.08
CA PRO A 322 -17.27 12.13 28.63
C PRO A 322 -16.07 11.32 28.11
N MET A 323 -14.87 11.55 28.68
CA MET A 323 -13.65 10.81 28.32
C MET A 323 -13.71 9.36 28.81
N ALA A 324 -14.19 9.12 30.03
CA ALA A 324 -14.43 7.78 30.55
C ALA A 324 -15.44 7.02 29.67
N GLN A 325 -16.48 7.69 29.18
CA GLN A 325 -17.44 7.11 28.24
C GLN A 325 -16.81 6.80 26.87
N LEU A 326 -15.92 7.65 26.35
CA LEU A 326 -15.14 7.40 25.14
C LEU A 326 -14.17 6.23 25.29
N ILE A 327 -13.43 6.15 26.40
CA ILE A 327 -12.55 5.03 26.75
C ILE A 327 -13.35 3.73 26.91
N ASN A 328 -14.52 3.80 27.56
CA ASN A 328 -15.40 2.65 27.76
C ASN A 328 -16.11 2.22 26.47
N ARG A 329 -16.32 3.12 25.50
CA ARG A 329 -16.78 2.77 24.15
C ARG A 329 -15.66 2.19 23.28
N ALA A 330 -14.42 2.62 23.48
CA ALA A 330 -13.22 2.09 22.83
C ALA A 330 -12.71 0.77 23.46
N SER A 331 -13.49 0.12 24.33
CA SER A 331 -13.07 -0.96 25.24
C SER A 331 -12.75 -2.32 24.59
N ASN A 332 -12.59 -2.40 23.27
CA ASN A 332 -12.22 -3.66 22.59
C ASN A 332 -10.81 -3.69 21.98
N SER A 333 -9.94 -2.71 22.23
CA SER A 333 -8.49 -2.93 22.04
C SER A 333 -7.62 -2.01 22.87
N THR A 334 -6.71 -2.59 23.66
CA THR A 334 -5.63 -1.87 24.37
C THR A 334 -4.70 -1.11 23.40
N GLN A 335 -4.76 -1.42 22.10
CA GLN A 335 -4.06 -0.71 21.01
C GLN A 335 -4.67 0.68 20.69
N GLN A 336 -5.98 0.89 20.87
CA GLN A 336 -6.61 2.20 20.59
C GLN A 336 -6.29 3.23 21.68
N VAL A 337 -6.14 2.82 22.94
CA VAL A 337 -5.71 3.73 24.02
C VAL A 337 -4.28 4.24 23.79
N ALA A 338 -3.39 3.41 23.22
CA ALA A 338 -2.06 3.85 22.80
C ALA A 338 -2.09 4.76 21.54
N GLN A 339 -3.11 4.61 20.68
CA GLN A 339 -3.29 5.47 19.50
C GLN A 339 -3.82 6.87 19.83
N LEU A 340 -4.50 7.07 20.97
CA LEU A 340 -5.00 8.38 21.44
C LEU A 340 -3.87 9.43 21.59
N GLY A 341 -2.61 9.01 21.74
CA GLY A 341 -1.44 9.90 21.79
C GLY A 341 -0.63 10.01 20.48
N SER A 342 -1.01 9.28 19.43
CA SER A 342 -0.19 9.14 18.21
C SER A 342 -0.67 9.97 17.01
N GLY A 343 -1.98 10.26 16.93
CA GLY A 343 -2.58 11.09 15.88
C GLY A 343 -2.33 12.58 16.08
N LEU A 344 -2.47 13.38 15.02
CA LEU A 344 -2.52 14.84 15.13
C LEU A 344 -3.84 15.26 15.79
N THR A 345 -3.79 16.25 16.69
CA THR A 345 -4.99 16.88 17.26
C THR A 345 -5.75 17.65 16.18
N GLN A 346 -7.01 18.02 16.42
CA GLN A 346 -7.75 18.85 15.47
C GLN A 346 -7.04 20.18 15.20
N LEU A 347 -6.48 20.81 16.23
CA LEU A 347 -5.71 22.05 16.12
C LEU A 347 -4.44 21.86 15.29
N GLU A 348 -3.71 20.76 15.51
CA GLU A 348 -2.51 20.44 14.72
C GLU A 348 -2.87 20.13 13.25
N ARG A 349 -3.97 19.41 12.99
CA ARG A 349 -4.48 19.17 11.64
C ARG A 349 -4.86 20.48 10.94
N ALA A 350 -5.53 21.38 11.65
CA ALA A 350 -5.87 22.70 11.13
C ALA A 350 -4.62 23.51 10.76
N ALA A 351 -3.60 23.52 11.63
CA ALA A 351 -2.33 24.18 11.37
C ALA A 351 -1.62 23.61 10.13
N VAL A 352 -1.60 22.29 9.96
CA VAL A 352 -1.03 21.65 8.75
C VAL A 352 -1.80 22.06 7.49
N LEU A 353 -3.13 22.09 7.54
CA LEU A 353 -3.95 22.49 6.39
C LEU A 353 -3.83 23.99 6.06
N ASP A 354 -3.66 24.86 7.05
CA ASP A 354 -3.42 26.28 6.82
C ASP A 354 -2.01 26.55 6.25
N ALA A 355 -1.02 25.76 6.65
CA ALA A 355 0.30 25.79 6.03
C ALA A 355 0.24 25.29 4.56
N GLN A 356 -0.55 24.25 4.27
CA GLN A 356 -0.80 23.81 2.90
C GLN A 356 -1.48 24.92 2.07
N ALA A 357 -2.48 25.62 2.61
CA ALA A 357 -3.13 26.74 1.94
C ALA A 357 -2.14 27.87 1.60
N THR A 358 -1.21 28.15 2.54
CA THR A 358 -0.13 29.11 2.34
C THR A 358 0.82 28.67 1.22
N ALA A 359 1.15 27.38 1.15
CA ALA A 359 1.95 26.81 0.06
C ALA A 359 1.25 26.92 -1.30
N LEU A 360 -0.04 26.57 -1.37
CA LEU A 360 -0.86 26.69 -2.58
C LEU A 360 -0.95 28.14 -3.08
N THR A 361 -1.03 29.11 -2.16
CA THR A 361 -0.93 30.54 -2.49
C THR A 361 0.41 30.87 -3.16
N GLY A 362 1.51 30.32 -2.62
CA GLY A 362 2.85 30.47 -3.21
C GLY A 362 2.97 29.86 -4.61
N ILE A 363 2.37 28.69 -4.82
CA ILE A 363 2.31 28.03 -6.14
C ILE A 363 1.54 28.91 -7.14
N ALA A 364 0.38 29.44 -6.74
CA ALA A 364 -0.39 30.36 -7.58
C ALA A 364 0.43 31.59 -7.98
N PHE A 365 1.14 32.22 -7.04
CA PHE A 365 2.03 33.35 -7.34
C PHE A 365 3.18 32.98 -8.27
N ARG A 366 3.78 31.79 -8.13
CA ARG A 366 4.82 31.31 -9.04
C ARG A 366 4.28 31.19 -10.47
N LEU A 367 3.10 30.60 -10.62
CA LEU A 367 2.44 30.45 -11.92
C LEU A 367 2.07 31.81 -12.56
N GLN A 368 1.84 32.84 -11.75
CA GLN A 368 1.66 34.23 -12.20
C GLN A 368 2.97 34.99 -12.46
N GLY A 369 4.14 34.37 -12.25
CA GLY A 369 5.45 35.03 -12.36
C GLY A 369 5.80 35.97 -11.20
N LYS A 370 5.01 36.00 -10.13
CA LYS A 370 5.26 36.80 -8.91
C LYS A 370 6.26 36.07 -7.99
N LEU A 371 7.50 35.93 -8.46
CA LEU A 371 8.49 35.04 -7.86
C LEU A 371 8.88 35.42 -6.42
N SER A 372 8.98 36.71 -6.10
CA SER A 372 9.26 37.19 -4.75
C SER A 372 8.15 36.83 -3.75
N ASP A 373 6.90 37.01 -4.17
CA ASP A 373 5.73 36.70 -3.34
C ASP A 373 5.59 35.18 -3.17
N ALA A 374 5.83 34.42 -4.24
CA ALA A 374 5.86 32.97 -4.21
C ALA A 374 6.89 32.44 -3.20
N ALA A 375 8.13 32.94 -3.27
CA ALA A 375 9.19 32.62 -2.33
C ALA A 375 8.78 32.89 -0.87
N ALA A 376 8.27 34.09 -0.60
CA ALA A 376 7.85 34.48 0.75
C ALA A 376 6.75 33.59 1.32
N ARG A 377 5.78 33.19 0.49
CA ARG A 377 4.67 32.30 0.88
C ARG A 377 5.16 30.87 1.13
N LEU A 378 5.99 30.31 0.25
CA LEU A 378 6.54 28.96 0.42
C LEU A 378 7.43 28.88 1.67
N ASP A 379 8.26 29.90 1.94
CA ASP A 379 9.08 29.96 3.14
C ASP A 379 8.25 30.09 4.42
N ARG A 380 7.11 30.81 4.37
CA ARG A 380 6.16 30.86 5.47
C ARG A 380 5.52 29.49 5.71
N ALA A 381 4.99 28.85 4.68
CA ALA A 381 4.38 27.52 4.79
C ALA A 381 5.35 26.49 5.41
N ARG A 382 6.63 26.53 5.03
CA ARG A 382 7.68 25.68 5.60
C ARG A 382 7.89 25.93 7.10
N ARG A 383 7.93 27.20 7.53
CA ARG A 383 8.03 27.55 8.96
C ARG A 383 6.80 27.11 9.75
N ASP A 384 5.61 27.32 9.19
CA ASP A 384 4.35 26.95 9.83
C ASP A 384 4.27 25.42 10.02
N LEU A 385 4.66 24.62 9.01
CA LEU A 385 4.77 23.16 9.16
C LEU A 385 5.82 22.73 10.19
N ALA A 386 6.97 23.41 10.25
CA ALA A 386 8.02 23.10 11.23
C ALA A 386 7.59 23.41 12.67
N SER A 387 6.63 24.32 12.87
CA SER A 387 6.08 24.62 14.20
C SER A 387 5.18 23.50 14.75
N VAL A 388 4.61 22.66 13.89
CA VAL A 388 3.78 21.53 14.31
C VAL A 388 4.67 20.39 14.80
N ARG A 389 4.67 20.16 16.13
CA ARG A 389 5.52 19.16 16.81
C ARG A 389 6.99 19.21 16.41
N ASP A 390 7.56 20.41 16.32
CA ASP A 390 8.95 20.65 15.89
C ASP A 390 9.30 20.01 14.53
N GLY A 391 8.31 19.88 13.63
CA GLY A 391 8.46 19.29 12.30
C GLY A 391 8.64 17.77 12.29
N ARG A 392 8.42 17.09 13.42
CA ARG A 392 8.61 15.63 13.58
C ARG A 392 7.43 14.79 13.10
N VAL A 393 6.45 15.41 12.47
CA VAL A 393 5.26 14.72 11.96
C VAL A 393 5.61 14.04 10.64
N LEU A 394 5.85 12.72 10.69
CA LEU A 394 6.21 11.92 9.51
C LEU A 394 5.23 12.07 8.33
N SER A 395 3.93 12.22 8.62
CA SER A 395 2.91 12.40 7.58
C SER A 395 3.02 13.74 6.82
N THR A 396 3.74 14.73 7.36
CA THR A 396 3.96 16.03 6.70
C THR A 396 5.22 16.06 5.84
N SER A 397 6.10 15.07 5.94
CA SER A 397 7.38 15.06 5.21
C SER A 397 7.20 15.07 3.69
N TRP A 398 6.10 14.51 3.18
CA TRP A 398 5.77 14.59 1.76
C TRP A 398 5.46 16.04 1.35
N LEU A 399 4.54 16.71 2.06
CA LEU A 399 4.21 18.12 1.83
C LEU A 399 5.42 19.05 2.00
N GLN A 400 6.27 18.81 3.00
CA GLN A 400 7.52 19.56 3.18
C GLN A 400 8.47 19.42 1.97
N SER A 401 8.55 18.22 1.40
CA SER A 401 9.35 17.97 0.20
C SER A 401 8.76 18.68 -1.02
N GLU A 402 7.45 18.65 -1.21
CA GLU A 402 6.78 19.38 -2.29
C GLU A 402 7.01 20.89 -2.20
N ILE A 403 6.89 21.48 -1.01
CA ILE A 403 7.21 22.90 -0.79
C ILE A 403 8.67 23.19 -1.15
N GLY A 404 9.60 22.28 -0.82
CA GLY A 404 11.01 22.40 -1.20
C GLY A 404 11.24 22.36 -2.72
N VAL A 405 10.54 21.46 -3.43
CA VAL A 405 10.54 21.39 -4.90
C VAL A 405 9.99 22.68 -5.49
N GLU A 406 8.86 23.17 -4.99
CA GLU A 406 8.26 24.43 -5.45
C GLU A 406 9.18 25.62 -5.21
N ARG A 407 9.90 25.66 -4.08
CA ARG A 407 10.90 26.70 -3.80
C ARG A 407 12.05 26.64 -4.81
N ALA A 408 12.52 25.45 -5.15
CA ALA A 408 13.56 25.26 -6.15
C ALA A 408 13.13 25.77 -7.54
N LEU A 409 11.87 25.51 -7.93
CA LEU A 409 11.29 26.02 -9.18
C LEU A 409 11.20 27.56 -9.18
N VAL A 410 10.89 28.18 -8.04
CA VAL A 410 10.95 29.65 -7.91
C VAL A 410 12.38 30.17 -8.10
N ASP A 411 13.36 29.55 -7.45
CA ASP A 411 14.77 29.96 -7.55
C ASP A 411 15.33 29.79 -8.97
N GLU A 412 14.95 28.72 -9.66
CA GLU A 412 15.32 28.50 -11.07
C GLU A 412 14.71 29.57 -11.97
N ALA A 413 13.41 29.85 -11.83
CA ALA A 413 12.73 30.90 -12.58
C ALA A 413 13.30 32.31 -12.29
N ALA A 414 13.87 32.52 -11.09
CA ALA A 414 14.54 33.75 -10.71
C ALA A 414 15.99 33.84 -11.22
N GLY A 415 16.49 32.84 -11.95
CA GLY A 415 17.85 32.82 -12.48
C GLY A 415 18.92 32.47 -11.45
N ASN A 416 18.55 31.78 -10.35
CA ASN A 416 19.45 31.43 -9.25
C ASN A 416 19.66 29.90 -9.13
N PRO A 417 20.41 29.28 -10.06
CA PRO A 417 20.52 27.82 -10.16
C PRO A 417 21.21 27.18 -8.94
N ALA A 418 22.09 27.90 -8.25
CA ALA A 418 22.74 27.41 -7.04
C ALA A 418 21.73 27.26 -5.88
N ALA A 419 20.85 28.25 -5.70
CA ALA A 419 19.77 28.18 -4.72
C ALA A 419 18.75 27.09 -5.08
N ALA A 420 18.39 26.97 -6.36
CA ALA A 420 17.49 25.91 -6.84
C ALA A 420 18.03 24.51 -6.51
N MET A 421 19.32 24.26 -6.78
CA MET A 421 19.95 22.97 -6.48
C MET A 421 19.98 22.66 -4.98
N ALA A 422 20.27 23.65 -4.13
CA ALA A 422 20.22 23.49 -2.69
C ALA A 422 18.80 23.15 -2.19
N SER A 423 17.78 23.80 -2.76
CA SER A 423 16.36 23.54 -2.46
C SER A 423 15.94 22.12 -2.86
N PHE A 424 16.36 21.65 -4.04
CA PHE A 424 16.14 20.26 -4.48
C PHE A 424 16.84 19.24 -3.58
N ASP A 425 18.11 19.47 -3.23
CA ASP A 425 18.86 18.58 -2.34
C ASP A 425 18.19 18.47 -0.96
N SER A 426 17.69 19.59 -0.43
CA SER A 426 16.93 19.60 0.82
C SER A 426 15.63 18.79 0.71
N ALA A 427 14.88 18.91 -0.39
CA ALA A 427 13.65 18.14 -0.61
C ALA A 427 13.93 16.62 -0.68
N ILE A 428 14.96 16.23 -1.44
CA ILE A 428 15.40 14.83 -1.55
C ILE A 428 15.84 14.28 -0.19
N ALA A 429 16.57 15.07 0.60
CA ALA A 429 16.99 14.67 1.94
C ALA A 429 15.79 14.42 2.86
N THR A 430 14.80 15.32 2.85
CA THR A 430 13.54 15.17 3.62
C THR A 430 12.81 13.89 3.24
N MET A 431 12.59 13.62 1.95
CA MET A 431 11.99 12.36 1.50
C MET A 431 12.81 11.13 1.87
N GLY A 432 14.14 11.20 1.71
CA GLY A 432 15.04 10.09 2.00
C GLY A 432 15.13 9.73 3.49
N ALA A 433 14.91 10.69 4.39
CA ALA A 433 14.83 10.45 5.83
C ALA A 433 13.51 9.76 6.20
N SER A 434 12.38 10.22 5.66
CA SER A 434 11.05 9.71 6.02
C SER A 434 10.65 8.44 5.27
N PHE A 435 11.23 8.20 4.09
CA PHE A 435 10.95 7.01 3.26
C PHE A 435 12.26 6.33 2.81
N PRO A 436 12.96 5.57 3.68
CA PRO A 436 14.26 4.98 3.38
C PRO A 436 14.27 4.03 2.18
N LYS A 437 13.13 3.41 1.86
CA LYS A 437 12.97 2.54 0.68
C LYS A 437 12.87 3.33 -0.63
N ALA A 438 12.44 4.60 -0.60
CA ALA A 438 12.40 5.50 -1.76
C ALA A 438 13.81 5.98 -2.18
N ARG A 439 14.82 5.88 -1.29
CA ARG A 439 16.23 6.15 -1.61
C ARG A 439 16.76 5.35 -2.81
N ARG A 440 16.13 4.21 -3.15
CA ARG A 440 16.50 3.41 -4.33
C ARG A 440 15.98 4.00 -5.65
N CYS A 441 14.84 4.71 -5.65
CA CYS A 441 14.30 5.40 -6.83
C CYS A 441 14.93 6.78 -7.02
N CYS A 442 15.18 7.51 -5.94
CA CYS A 442 15.74 8.86 -5.96
C CYS A 442 17.27 8.89 -5.87
N ARG A 443 17.97 7.94 -6.51
CA ARG A 443 19.42 8.05 -6.74
C ARG A 443 19.68 8.54 -8.19
N PRO A 444 19.36 9.81 -8.55
CA PRO A 444 19.75 10.32 -9.85
C PRO A 444 21.25 10.69 -9.81
N ARG A 445 21.93 10.44 -10.94
CA ARG A 445 22.95 11.34 -11.49
C ARG A 445 24.20 11.74 -10.69
N ARG A 446 24.61 11.06 -9.61
CA ARG A 446 26.02 11.18 -9.14
C ARG A 446 27.05 10.44 -10.00
N ALA A 447 26.62 9.66 -11.00
CA ALA A 447 27.51 8.91 -11.90
C ALA A 447 27.88 9.63 -13.21
N ARG A 448 27.51 10.91 -13.40
CA ARG A 448 27.93 11.72 -14.57
C ARG A 448 28.76 12.95 -14.21
N GLN A 449 29.43 12.93 -13.06
CA GLN A 449 30.53 13.85 -12.72
C GLN A 449 31.89 13.15 -12.73
N ALA A 450 31.96 11.96 -13.36
CA ALA A 450 33.20 11.29 -13.73
C ALA A 450 33.14 10.97 -15.22
N ILE A 451 33.20 12.03 -16.03
CA ILE A 451 33.83 12.19 -17.35
C ILE A 451 33.89 13.70 -17.59
#